data_AF-U3ECN9-F1
#
_entry.id   AF-U3ECN9-F1
#
_cell.length_a   1.000
_cell.length_b   1.000
_cell.length_c   1.000
_cell.angle_alpha   90.00
_cell.angle_beta   90.00
_cell.angle_gamma   90.00
#
_symmetry.space_group_name_H-M   'P 1'
#
loop_
_entity.id
_entity.type
_entity.pdbx_description
1 polymer ?
#
loop_
_entity_poly.entity_id
_entity_poly.type
_entity_poly.pdbx_seq_one_letter_code
_entity_poly.pdbx_strand_id
1 'polypeptide(L)'
;MAAECKTKLSKNLLCMKFMQRGLDSETKKQLEEEEKKIISEEHWYLDLPELKEKESFIIEEQSFLLCEDLLYGRMSFRGFNPEVEKLMLHMNAKHKAEEVEDETVELDVSDEEMARRYETLVGTIGKKFARKRDHANYEEDENGDIQPIKAKKMFLKPQD
;
A
#
# COMPACT_ATOMS: atom_id res chain seq x y z
N MET A 1 -8.11 -30.42 54.12
CA MET A 1 -7.16 -30.08 53.05
C MET A 1 -6.84 -28.60 53.19
N ALA A 2 -5.62 -28.26 53.60
CA ALA A 2 -5.20 -26.87 53.77
C ALA A 2 -4.83 -26.33 52.38
N ALA A 3 -5.59 -25.35 51.89
CA ALA A 3 -5.21 -24.62 50.69
C ALA A 3 -3.87 -23.93 50.97
N GLU A 4 -2.86 -24.19 50.15
CA GLU A 4 -1.58 -23.48 50.19
C GLU A 4 -1.84 -22.00 49.94
N CYS A 5 -1.85 -21.20 51.02
CA CYS A 5 -1.85 -19.74 50.92
C CYS A 5 -0.52 -19.31 50.32
N LYS A 6 -0.46 -19.20 48.99
CA LYS A 6 0.66 -18.59 48.28
C LYS A 6 0.87 -17.18 48.85
N THR A 7 2.06 -16.92 49.37
CA THR A 7 2.45 -15.62 49.93
C THR A 7 2.47 -14.58 48.82
N LYS A 8 1.45 -13.70 48.78
CA LYS A 8 1.37 -12.60 47.81
C LYS A 8 2.11 -11.38 48.34
N LEU A 9 2.77 -10.65 47.43
CA LEU A 9 3.40 -9.36 47.75
C LEU A 9 2.33 -8.29 48.04
N SER A 10 2.69 -7.27 48.81
CA SER A 10 1.78 -6.15 49.11
C SER A 10 1.53 -5.27 47.88
N LYS A 11 0.34 -4.70 47.80
CA LYS A 11 -0.08 -3.84 46.68
C LYS A 11 0.81 -2.61 46.52
N ASN A 12 1.19 -1.97 47.63
CA ASN A 12 2.10 -0.82 47.62
C ASN A 12 3.49 -1.15 47.04
N LEU A 13 4.01 -2.35 47.30
CA LEU A 13 5.26 -2.82 46.70
C LEU A 13 5.09 -3.10 45.20
N LEU A 14 3.94 -3.65 44.83
CA LEU A 14 3.58 -3.97 43.44
C LEU A 14 3.44 -2.73 42.56
N CYS A 15 2.92 -1.62 43.13
CA CYS A 15 2.83 -0.33 42.47
C CYS A 15 4.19 0.34 42.20
N MET A 16 5.30 -0.14 42.78
CA MET A 16 6.61 0.46 42.56
C MET A 16 7.08 0.28 41.11
N LYS A 17 7.65 1.35 40.52
CA LYS A 17 8.07 1.39 39.10
C LYS A 17 8.93 0.20 38.65
N PHE A 18 9.80 -0.31 39.53
CA PHE A 18 10.68 -1.44 39.21
C PHE A 18 9.94 -2.79 39.20
N MET A 19 8.82 -2.91 39.91
CA MET A 19 7.96 -4.11 39.88
C MET A 19 7.02 -4.13 38.67
N GLN A 20 6.67 -2.96 38.12
CA GLN A 20 5.73 -2.82 36.99
C GLN A 20 6.15 -3.52 35.69
N ARG A 21 7.45 -3.74 35.45
CA ARG A 21 7.94 -4.40 34.22
C ARG A 21 7.71 -5.91 34.19
N GLY A 22 7.75 -6.57 35.36
CA GLY A 22 7.64 -8.02 35.49
C GLY A 22 6.27 -8.49 35.97
N LEU A 23 5.29 -7.58 36.02
CA LEU A 23 3.96 -7.88 36.52
C LEU A 23 3.06 -8.45 35.43
N ASP A 24 2.27 -9.44 35.82
CA ASP A 24 1.24 -10.00 34.95
C ASP A 24 0.23 -8.91 34.58
N SER A 25 -0.17 -8.89 33.31
CA SER A 25 -1.11 -7.89 32.79
C SER A 25 -2.42 -7.82 33.58
N GLU A 26 -2.88 -8.95 34.14
CA GLU A 26 -4.07 -9.04 34.99
C GLU A 26 -3.87 -8.31 36.33
N THR A 27 -2.73 -8.52 36.99
CA THR A 27 -2.41 -7.84 38.25
C THR A 27 -2.21 -6.34 38.08
N LYS A 28 -1.66 -5.92 36.94
CA LYS A 28 -1.52 -4.50 36.60
C LYS A 28 -2.88 -3.82 36.41
N LYS A 29 -3.81 -4.47 35.71
CA LYS A 29 -5.18 -3.97 35.54
C LYS A 29 -5.90 -3.79 36.87
N GLN A 30 -5.77 -4.75 37.79
CA GLN A 30 -6.38 -4.64 39.13
C GLN A 30 -5.84 -3.42 39.91
N LEU A 31 -4.54 -3.14 39.84
CA LEU A 31 -3.97 -1.95 40.47
C LEU A 31 -4.47 -0.66 39.81
N GLU A 32 -4.51 -0.60 38.48
CA GLU A 32 -5.01 0.58 37.75
C GLU A 32 -6.51 0.83 38.02
N GLU A 33 -7.31 -0.23 38.16
CA GLU A 33 -8.73 -0.14 38.53
C GLU A 33 -8.90 0.36 39.97
N GLU A 34 -8.07 -0.08 40.91
CA GLU A 34 -8.08 0.41 42.28
C GLU A 34 -7.67 1.89 42.37
N GLU A 35 -6.66 2.30 41.61
CA GLU A 35 -6.26 3.71 41.49
C GLU A 35 -7.39 4.56 40.89
N LYS A 36 -8.02 4.10 39.80
CA LYS A 36 -9.19 4.76 39.21
C LYS A 36 -10.37 4.82 40.17
N LYS A 37 -10.57 3.78 40.99
CA LYS A 37 -11.64 3.73 41.99
C LYS A 37 -11.43 4.79 43.06
N ILE A 38 -10.21 4.94 43.57
CA ILE A 38 -9.88 6.01 44.54
C ILE A 38 -10.15 7.38 43.92
N ILE A 39 -9.68 7.62 42.70
CA ILE A 39 -9.92 8.89 42.00
C ILE A 39 -11.42 9.13 41.79
N SER A 40 -12.18 8.10 41.42
CA SER A 40 -13.63 8.21 41.22
C SER A 40 -14.40 8.43 42.52
N GLU A 41 -13.92 7.90 43.64
CA GLU A 41 -14.51 8.10 44.96
C GLU A 41 -14.29 9.53 45.47
N GLU A 42 -13.15 10.14 45.13
CA GLU A 42 -12.83 11.54 45.45
C GLU A 42 -13.45 12.55 44.46
N HIS A 43 -13.74 12.11 43.24
CA HIS A 43 -14.33 12.95 42.20
C HIS A 43 -15.82 13.17 42.47
N TRP A 44 -16.12 14.30 43.08
CA TRP A 44 -17.49 14.77 43.30
C TRP A 44 -18.00 15.53 42.07
N TYR A 45 -19.26 15.33 41.70
CA TYR A 45 -19.95 16.08 40.64
C TYR A 45 -20.98 17.02 41.25
N LEU A 46 -21.14 18.20 40.65
CA LEU A 46 -22.26 19.09 40.95
C LEU A 46 -23.33 18.93 39.86
N ASP A 47 -24.47 18.36 40.23
CA ASP A 47 -25.58 18.19 39.31
C ASP A 47 -26.35 19.50 39.13
N LEU A 48 -26.13 20.15 37.99
CA LEU A 48 -26.89 21.32 37.54
C LEU A 48 -27.78 20.91 36.34
N PRO A 49 -29.07 20.58 36.57
CA PRO A 49 -29.97 20.11 35.51
C PRO A 49 -30.08 21.08 34.33
N GLU A 50 -30.07 22.38 34.62
CA GLU A 50 -30.22 23.46 33.62
C GLU A 50 -29.04 23.59 32.65
N LEU A 51 -27.87 23.07 33.00
CA LEU A 51 -26.66 23.09 32.18
C LEU A 51 -26.41 21.74 31.49
N LYS A 52 -26.87 20.63 32.06
CA LYS A 52 -26.76 19.30 31.43
C LYS A 52 -27.53 19.22 30.10
N GLU A 53 -28.63 19.95 29.99
CA GLU A 53 -29.46 19.97 28.78
C GLU A 53 -28.95 20.97 27.72
N LYS A 54 -27.98 21.82 28.08
CA LYS A 54 -27.43 22.87 27.21
C LYS A 54 -26.01 22.51 26.81
N GLU A 55 -25.91 21.58 25.87
CA GLU A 55 -24.65 21.38 25.15
C GLU A 55 -24.31 22.64 24.34
N SER A 56 -23.02 22.89 24.12
CA SER A 56 -22.58 24.07 23.39
C SER A 56 -23.05 23.98 21.94
N PHE A 57 -23.95 24.87 21.52
CA PHE A 57 -24.49 24.87 20.15
C PHE A 57 -23.44 25.26 19.09
N ILE A 58 -22.46 26.09 19.48
CA ILE A 58 -21.35 26.53 18.63
C ILE A 58 -20.08 26.42 19.47
N ILE A 59 -19.06 25.78 18.89
CA ILE A 59 -17.73 25.65 19.49
C ILE A 59 -16.77 26.43 18.62
N GLU A 60 -16.14 27.46 19.18
CA GLU A 60 -15.11 28.23 18.50
C GLU A 60 -13.77 27.53 18.67
N GLU A 61 -13.29 26.91 17.59
CA GLU A 61 -11.96 26.31 17.55
C GLU A 61 -10.98 27.17 16.77
N GLN A 62 -9.79 27.37 17.34
CA GLN A 62 -8.69 28.12 16.69
C GLN A 62 -7.83 27.24 15.77
N SER A 63 -8.21 25.98 15.60
CA SER A 63 -7.45 25.01 14.82
C SER A 63 -7.98 24.94 13.40
N PHE A 64 -7.09 25.07 12.41
CA PHE A 64 -7.44 24.83 11.01
C PHE A 64 -7.51 23.35 10.66
N LEU A 65 -7.04 22.44 11.53
CA LEU A 65 -7.01 21.00 11.25
C LEU A 65 -8.39 20.39 11.01
N LEU A 66 -9.46 20.97 11.56
CA LEU A 66 -10.82 20.50 11.33
C LEU A 66 -11.43 21.05 10.03
N CYS A 67 -10.90 22.19 9.55
CA CYS A 67 -11.43 22.91 8.40
C CYS A 67 -10.66 22.60 7.11
N GLU A 68 -9.37 22.29 7.23
CA GLU A 68 -8.46 22.02 6.11
C GLU A 68 -7.87 20.61 6.26
N ASP A 69 -7.94 19.82 5.19
CA ASP A 69 -7.36 18.47 5.10
C ASP A 69 -5.84 18.53 4.92
N LEU A 70 -5.15 19.00 5.96
CA LEU A 70 -3.71 19.24 5.91
C LEU A 70 -2.91 17.93 5.89
N LEU A 71 -1.96 17.86 4.95
CA LEU A 71 -1.00 16.76 4.86
C LEU A 71 0.05 16.81 6.00
N TYR A 72 0.62 15.65 6.30
CA TYR A 72 1.75 15.54 7.21
C TYR A 72 2.97 16.32 6.70
N GLY A 73 3.37 17.35 7.43
CA GLY A 73 4.35 18.34 6.95
C GLY A 73 5.81 17.87 6.88
N ARG A 74 6.20 16.76 7.54
CA ARG A 74 7.57 16.26 7.44
C ARG A 74 7.70 15.33 6.23
N MET A 75 8.27 15.87 5.16
CA MET A 75 8.38 15.21 3.85
C MET A 75 9.84 14.97 3.49
N SER A 76 10.11 13.88 2.79
CA SER A 76 11.38 13.61 2.14
C SER A 76 11.09 13.12 0.73
N PHE A 77 12.03 13.36 -0.19
CA PHE A 77 11.87 13.00 -1.58
C PHE A 77 13.15 12.37 -2.10
N ARG A 78 12.99 11.50 -3.10
CA ARG A 78 14.09 10.88 -3.87
C ARG A 78 15.08 10.10 -3.00
N GLY A 79 14.62 9.50 -1.91
CA GLY A 79 15.42 8.64 -1.04
C GLY A 79 16.36 9.38 -0.10
N PHE A 80 16.19 10.70 0.12
CA PHE A 80 17.04 11.46 1.04
C PHE A 80 16.92 10.98 2.50
N ASN A 81 15.71 10.55 2.89
CA ASN A 81 15.48 9.86 4.16
C ASN A 81 14.33 8.84 4.01
N PRO A 82 14.66 7.55 3.79
CA PRO A 82 13.66 6.50 3.61
C PRO A 82 12.69 6.32 4.78
N GLU A 83 13.12 6.59 6.01
CA GLU A 83 12.24 6.50 7.19
C GLU A 83 11.16 7.58 7.16
N VAL A 84 11.55 8.79 6.75
CA VAL A 84 10.61 9.92 6.61
C VAL A 84 9.68 9.71 5.43
N GLU A 85 10.16 9.16 4.31
CA GLU A 85 9.30 8.80 3.18
C GLU A 85 8.26 7.75 3.57
N LYS A 86 8.66 6.72 4.32
CA LYS A 86 7.74 5.72 4.85
C LYS A 86 6.71 6.33 5.80
N LEU A 87 7.15 7.23 6.68
CA LEU A 87 6.27 7.94 7.61
C LEU A 87 5.25 8.82 6.87
N MET A 88 5.72 9.57 5.86
CA MET A 88 4.88 10.40 4.99
C MET A 88 3.80 9.55 4.30
N LEU A 89 4.17 8.40 3.75
CA LEU A 89 3.21 7.49 3.11
C LEU A 89 2.18 6.94 4.10
N HIS A 90 2.59 6.58 5.31
CA HIS A 90 1.68 6.05 6.33
C HIS A 90 0.69 7.10 6.82
N MET A 91 1.16 8.31 7.13
CA MET A 91 0.33 9.38 7.69
C MET A 91 -0.61 10.00 6.65
N ASN A 92 -0.16 10.11 5.38
CA ASN A 92 -0.96 10.67 4.28
C ASN A 92 -1.74 9.61 3.49
N ALA A 93 -1.82 8.35 3.98
CA ALA A 93 -2.45 7.25 3.25
C ALA A 93 -3.93 7.49 2.94
N LYS A 94 -4.65 8.19 3.84
CA LYS A 94 -6.07 8.50 3.66
C LYS A 94 -6.30 9.49 2.50
N HIS A 95 -5.48 10.54 2.44
CA HIS A 95 -5.57 11.57 1.39
C HIS A 95 -5.21 11.03 0.01
N LYS A 96 -4.22 10.13 -0.08
CA LYS A 96 -3.84 9.52 -1.36
C LYS A 96 -4.89 8.58 -1.94
N ALA A 97 -5.74 7.98 -1.12
CA ALA A 97 -6.80 7.10 -1.63
C ALA A 97 -7.92 7.91 -2.31
N GLU A 98 -8.20 9.10 -1.78
CA GLU A 98 -9.20 10.04 -2.27
C GLU A 98 -8.71 10.74 -3.56
N GLU A 99 -7.47 11.22 -3.58
CA GLU A 99 -6.85 11.77 -4.81
C GLU A 99 -6.82 10.76 -5.96
N VAL A 100 -6.65 9.46 -5.68
CA VAL A 100 -6.60 8.42 -6.72
C VAL A 100 -8.00 8.08 -7.29
N GLU A 101 -9.07 8.27 -6.52
CA GLU A 101 -10.43 8.16 -7.09
C GLU A 101 -10.72 9.33 -8.05
N ASP A 102 -10.31 10.54 -7.69
CA ASP A 102 -10.48 11.74 -8.54
C ASP A 102 -9.53 11.73 -9.75
N GLU A 103 -8.33 11.17 -9.60
CA GLU A 103 -7.36 10.93 -10.67
C GLU A 103 -7.59 9.60 -11.41
N THR A 104 -8.82 9.07 -11.47
CA THR A 104 -9.19 8.02 -12.43
C THR A 104 -9.19 8.57 -13.86
N VAL A 105 -7.96 8.87 -14.29
CA VAL A 105 -7.40 9.17 -15.60
C VAL A 105 -8.46 9.23 -16.69
N GLU A 106 -8.79 10.46 -17.10
CA GLU A 106 -9.44 10.72 -18.38
C GLU A 106 -8.50 10.23 -19.49
N LEU A 107 -8.57 8.92 -19.80
CA LEU A 107 -7.82 8.32 -20.88
C LEU A 107 -8.53 8.68 -22.18
N ASP A 108 -7.90 9.52 -22.99
CA ASP A 108 -8.38 9.92 -24.32
C ASP A 108 -8.65 8.72 -25.26
N VAL A 109 -8.09 7.55 -24.95
CA VAL A 109 -8.25 6.32 -25.74
C VAL A 109 -8.54 5.15 -24.82
N SER A 110 -9.68 4.48 -25.04
CA SER A 110 -10.04 3.25 -24.35
C SER A 110 -9.14 2.08 -24.79
N ASP A 111 -8.86 1.15 -23.86
CA ASP A 111 -8.13 -0.10 -24.13
C ASP A 111 -8.74 -0.90 -25.30
N GLU A 112 -10.07 -0.82 -25.48
CA GLU A 112 -10.77 -1.46 -26.59
C GLU A 112 -10.39 -0.84 -27.95
N GLU A 113 -10.24 0.49 -28.00
CA GLU A 113 -9.84 1.19 -29.22
C GLU A 113 -8.38 0.92 -29.55
N MET A 114 -7.52 0.88 -28.53
CA MET A 114 -6.11 0.49 -28.69
C MET A 114 -6.01 -0.92 -29.29
N ALA A 115 -6.75 -1.90 -28.75
CA ALA A 115 -6.75 -3.28 -29.25
C ALA A 115 -7.15 -3.36 -30.74
N ARG A 116 -8.20 -2.65 -31.16
CA ARG A 116 -8.65 -2.61 -32.56
C ARG A 116 -7.58 -2.07 -33.50
N ARG A 117 -6.86 -1.00 -33.09
CA ARG A 117 -5.78 -0.42 -33.90
C ARG A 117 -4.62 -1.41 -34.09
N TYR A 118 -4.25 -2.13 -33.02
CA TYR A 118 -3.19 -3.16 -33.08
C TYR A 118 -3.56 -4.35 -33.97
N GLU A 119 -4.82 -4.80 -33.95
CA GLU A 119 -5.29 -5.91 -34.79
C GLU A 119 -5.04 -5.63 -36.29
N THR A 120 -5.41 -4.44 -36.77
CA THR A 120 -5.17 -4.03 -38.17
C THR A 120 -3.69 -3.86 -38.53
N LEU A 121 -2.86 -3.36 -37.61
CA LEU A 121 -1.47 -3.04 -37.91
C LEU A 121 -0.56 -4.28 -37.95
N VAL A 122 -0.77 -5.24 -37.03
CA VAL A 122 0.04 -6.46 -36.95
C VAL A 122 -0.16 -7.36 -38.18
N GLY A 123 -1.39 -7.46 -38.68
CA GLY A 123 -1.71 -8.27 -39.87
C GLY A 123 -1.08 -7.75 -41.17
N THR A 124 -0.83 -6.44 -41.29
CA THR A 124 -0.20 -5.84 -42.48
C THR A 124 1.32 -5.85 -42.40
N ILE A 125 1.89 -5.70 -41.20
CA ILE A 125 3.34 -5.75 -40.97
C ILE A 125 3.91 -7.15 -41.20
N GLY A 126 3.23 -8.20 -40.74
CA GLY A 126 3.70 -9.59 -40.93
C GLY A 126 3.86 -9.98 -42.40
N LYS A 127 3.00 -9.47 -43.29
CA LYS A 127 3.04 -9.76 -44.74
C LYS A 127 4.23 -9.10 -45.45
N LYS A 128 4.71 -7.95 -44.95
CA LYS A 128 5.89 -7.26 -45.52
C LYS A 128 7.18 -8.03 -45.30
N PHE A 129 7.27 -8.80 -44.21
CA PHE A 129 8.45 -9.59 -43.87
C PHE A 129 8.41 -11.03 -44.41
N ALA A 130 7.21 -11.58 -44.66
CA ALA A 130 7.05 -12.91 -45.27
C ALA A 130 7.63 -12.97 -46.70
N ARG A 131 7.35 -11.94 -47.53
CA ARG A 131 7.85 -11.90 -48.93
C ARG A 131 9.38 -11.90 -49.06
N LYS A 132 10.11 -11.43 -48.05
CA LYS A 132 11.58 -11.35 -48.09
C LYS A 132 12.26 -12.70 -47.83
N ARG A 133 11.55 -13.67 -47.26
CA ARG A 133 12.08 -15.01 -46.97
C ARG A 133 11.99 -15.95 -48.18
N ASP A 134 10.97 -15.80 -49.02
CA ASP A 134 10.77 -16.67 -50.19
C ASP A 134 11.65 -16.30 -51.40
N HIS A 135 12.21 -15.08 -51.41
CA HIS A 135 13.11 -14.61 -52.46
C HIS A 135 14.47 -15.35 -52.49
N ALA A 136 14.77 -16.13 -51.45
CA ALA A 136 16.01 -16.92 -51.35
C ALA A 136 15.92 -18.29 -52.05
N ASN A 137 14.76 -18.69 -52.56
CA ASN A 137 14.53 -20.03 -53.14
C ASN A 137 14.41 -20.05 -54.68
N TYR A 138 14.46 -18.88 -55.33
CA TYR A 138 14.30 -18.71 -56.76
C TYR A 138 15.38 -17.76 -57.31
N GLU A 139 16.01 -18.13 -58.43
CA GLU A 139 16.95 -17.29 -59.17
C GLU A 139 16.33 -16.95 -60.54
N GLU A 140 16.55 -15.74 -61.03
CA GLU A 140 16.13 -15.30 -62.37
C GLU A 140 17.25 -15.58 -63.39
N ASP A 141 16.95 -16.37 -64.43
CA ASP A 141 17.86 -16.56 -65.58
C ASP A 141 17.86 -15.31 -66.49
N GLU A 142 18.87 -15.14 -67.35
CA GLU A 142 19.05 -13.97 -68.25
C GLU A 142 17.87 -13.70 -69.21
N ASN A 143 16.89 -14.60 -69.32
CA ASN A 143 15.66 -14.44 -70.09
C ASN A 143 14.40 -14.13 -69.23
N GLY A 144 14.55 -13.90 -67.93
CA GLY A 144 13.48 -13.43 -67.03
C GLY A 144 12.48 -14.48 -66.56
N ASP A 145 12.81 -15.78 -66.65
CA ASP A 145 11.93 -16.88 -66.23
C ASP A 145 12.40 -17.45 -64.87
N ILE A 146 11.47 -17.61 -63.91
CA ILE A 146 11.77 -17.91 -62.49
C ILE A 146 11.84 -19.43 -62.27
N GLN A 147 13.00 -19.96 -61.90
CA GLN A 147 13.21 -21.40 -61.68
C GLN A 147 13.64 -21.70 -60.22
N PRO A 148 13.22 -22.84 -59.63
CA PRO A 148 13.58 -23.20 -58.26
C PRO A 148 15.06 -23.62 -58.15
N ILE A 149 15.74 -23.13 -57.11
CA ILE A 149 17.17 -23.41 -56.87
C ILE A 149 17.38 -24.90 -56.58
N LYS A 150 18.20 -25.58 -57.41
CA LYS A 150 18.61 -26.96 -57.17
C LYS A 150 19.53 -27.05 -55.95
N ALA A 151 19.21 -27.92 -55.00
CA ALA A 151 20.01 -28.12 -53.78
C ALA A 151 21.46 -28.50 -54.11
N LYS A 152 22.43 -27.73 -53.58
CA LYS A 152 23.86 -28.01 -53.75
C LYS A 152 24.26 -29.24 -52.93
N LYS A 153 25.03 -30.15 -53.53
CA LYS A 153 25.55 -31.35 -52.87
C LYS A 153 26.47 -30.95 -51.72
N MET A 154 26.09 -31.31 -50.49
CA MET A 154 26.90 -31.05 -49.30
C MET A 154 28.06 -32.04 -49.18
N PHE A 155 29.16 -31.57 -48.60
CA PHE A 155 30.37 -32.35 -48.39
C PHE A 155 30.15 -33.36 -47.25
N LEU A 156 30.21 -34.66 -47.57
CA LEU A 156 30.17 -35.72 -46.56
C LEU A 156 31.55 -35.86 -45.92
N LYS A 157 31.61 -35.78 -44.58
CA LYS A 157 32.84 -36.08 -43.84
C LYS A 157 33.18 -37.57 -43.97
N PRO A 158 34.47 -37.92 -44.17
CA PRO A 158 34.92 -39.31 -44.11
C PRO A 158 34.69 -39.92 -42.73
N GLN A 159 34.44 -41.21 -42.66
CA GLN A 159 34.37 -41.95 -41.40
C GLN A 159 35.77 -42.46 -40.99
N ASP A 160 36.05 -42.24 -39.70
CA ASP A 160 37.18 -42.61 -38.82
C ASP A 160 38.63 -42.47 -39.31
#